data_AF-A0A2S3HU26-F1
#
_entry.id   AF-A0A2S3HU26-F1
#
_cell.length_a   1.000
_cell.length_b   1.000
_cell.length_c   1.000
_cell.angle_alpha   90.00
_cell.angle_beta   90.00
_cell.angle_gamma   90.00
#
_symmetry.space_group_name_H-M   'P 1'
#
loop_
_entity.id
_entity.type
_entity.pdbx_description
1 polymer ?
#
loop_
_entity_poly.entity_id
_entity_poly.type
_entity_poly.pdbx_seq_one_letter_code
_entity_poly.pdbx_strand_id
1 'polypeptide(L)'
;MLEPQSILRDAGGGFPATTLAPLLAHPPLQSEPSPATVGSPEITDEEINAATAACCRICLECESEPGDELISPCMCKGTQQFVHRSCLDHWRSVKEGTAFSHCTTCKARFHLRVECLEDDICRRMKFRLFVARDVILVFLIIQAAIAAIGGMAYLLDKDGNFRNKFSDDWDRFLSKHPVPFYYCVGVVVFFVLVGFFGLIVHLSSFNNNDPCLAGCHNGCYGCGIVELPASIEACFAFAVIFVIIFAILGVAYGLLAATLAIQRILQRHYHILTKRELTKEYVVEDLPGGYTPPKMDPEHEQRLKMLQLM
;
A
#
# COMPACT_ATOMS: atom_id res chain seq x y z
N MET A 1 16.19 -7.42 42.31
CA MET A 1 17.62 -7.45 42.68
C MET A 1 18.33 -8.42 41.77
N LEU A 2 19.05 -7.90 40.77
CA LEU A 2 20.33 -8.41 40.26
C LEU A 2 20.72 -7.56 39.04
N GLU A 3 21.75 -6.75 39.25
CA GLU A 3 22.46 -5.91 38.29
C GLU A 3 23.42 -6.73 37.40
N PRO A 4 23.98 -6.12 36.33
CA PRO A 4 24.59 -6.79 35.19
C PRO A 4 26.11 -6.96 35.32
N GLN A 5 26.69 -7.89 34.54
CA GLN A 5 28.15 -8.01 34.39
C GLN A 5 28.65 -7.35 33.10
N SER A 6 29.59 -6.43 33.31
CA SER A 6 30.56 -5.90 32.36
C SER A 6 31.78 -6.82 32.28
N ILE A 7 32.37 -6.97 31.08
CA ILE A 7 33.72 -7.53 30.93
C ILE A 7 34.57 -6.58 30.07
N LEU A 8 35.58 -6.05 30.75
CA LEU A 8 36.74 -5.31 30.31
C LEU A 8 37.76 -6.26 29.65
N ARG A 9 38.41 -5.84 28.54
CA ARG A 9 39.77 -6.29 28.19
C ARG A 9 40.59 -5.10 27.69
N ASP A 10 41.57 -4.73 28.51
CA ASP A 10 42.70 -3.86 28.20
C ASP A 10 43.86 -4.63 27.54
N ALA A 11 44.82 -3.83 27.05
CA ALA A 11 46.21 -4.08 26.64
C ALA A 11 46.40 -3.87 25.12
N GLY A 12 47.25 -2.98 24.62
CA GLY A 12 48.38 -2.25 25.20
C GLY A 12 49.48 -2.21 24.14
N GLY A 13 50.09 -1.05 23.86
CA GLY A 13 51.21 -0.95 22.91
C GLY A 13 51.61 0.49 22.59
N GLY A 14 52.76 0.92 23.09
CA GLY A 14 53.20 2.32 23.17
C GLY A 14 53.77 2.97 21.90
N PHE A 15 53.94 4.29 22.02
CA PHE A 15 54.64 5.22 21.13
C PHE A 15 56.18 5.04 21.18
N PRO A 16 56.92 5.61 20.21
CA PRO A 16 57.58 6.89 20.52
C PRO A 16 57.50 7.94 19.39
N ALA A 17 57.57 9.21 19.79
CA ALA A 17 57.73 10.39 18.94
C ALA A 17 59.20 10.81 18.85
N THR A 18 59.60 11.50 17.77
CA THR A 18 60.56 12.65 17.68
C THR A 18 60.76 12.97 16.17
N THR A 19 60.16 14.05 15.63
CA THR A 19 60.71 15.42 15.44
C THR A 19 61.80 15.54 14.37
N LEU A 20 61.59 16.38 13.34
CA LEU A 20 62.43 17.51 12.87
C LEU A 20 61.81 18.16 11.61
N ALA A 21 61.94 19.49 11.52
CA ALA A 21 61.14 20.48 10.77
C ALA A 21 61.83 20.95 9.44
N PRO A 22 61.69 22.19 8.92
CA PRO A 22 60.55 23.01 8.41
C PRO A 22 60.85 23.64 7.00
N LEU A 23 60.11 24.70 6.61
CA LEU A 23 60.35 25.75 5.58
C LEU A 23 59.48 25.59 4.30
N LEU A 24 58.74 26.59 3.77
CA LEU A 24 58.91 28.05 3.76
C LEU A 24 57.57 28.83 3.83
N ALA A 25 57.68 30.04 4.34
CA ALA A 25 56.66 31.06 4.50
C ALA A 25 56.78 32.16 3.43
N HIS A 26 55.62 32.68 2.96
CA HIS A 26 55.24 34.12 2.83
C HIS A 26 56.11 35.10 1.97
N PRO A 27 55.76 36.40 1.68
CA PRO A 27 54.51 37.20 1.81
C PRO A 27 54.29 38.18 0.59
N PRO A 28 53.99 39.52 0.68
CA PRO A 28 52.65 40.10 0.45
C PRO A 28 52.59 41.42 -0.40
N LEU A 29 51.37 41.99 -0.52
CA LEU A 29 50.97 43.42 -0.69
C LEU A 29 51.17 44.14 -2.04
N GLN A 30 50.10 44.75 -2.58
CA GLN A 30 49.93 46.21 -2.76
C GLN A 30 48.58 46.62 -3.40
N SER A 31 48.20 47.87 -3.14
CA SER A 31 46.98 48.66 -3.44
C SER A 31 46.92 49.30 -4.85
N GLU A 32 45.68 49.45 -5.39
CA GLU A 32 45.07 50.37 -6.43
C GLU A 32 45.93 51.09 -7.51
N PRO A 33 45.41 51.45 -8.73
CA PRO A 33 44.04 51.90 -9.08
C PRO A 33 43.43 51.44 -10.46
N SER A 34 42.18 51.85 -10.74
CA SER A 34 41.42 51.78 -12.02
C SER A 34 42.06 52.63 -13.17
N PRO A 35 41.76 52.42 -14.48
CA PRO A 35 40.49 52.86 -15.09
C PRO A 35 39.94 52.04 -16.29
N ALA A 36 38.61 52.17 -16.50
CA ALA A 36 37.85 52.13 -17.78
C ALA A 36 37.80 50.81 -18.58
N THR A 37 36.76 50.41 -19.33
CA THR A 37 35.36 50.77 -19.61
C THR A 37 34.89 49.70 -20.63
N VAL A 38 33.58 49.42 -20.70
CA VAL A 38 32.81 48.75 -21.77
C VAL A 38 32.43 47.28 -21.54
N GLY A 39 31.13 47.07 -21.32
CA GLY A 39 30.43 45.81 -21.58
C GLY A 39 29.49 45.34 -20.47
N SER A 40 28.42 46.10 -20.17
CA SER A 40 27.31 45.58 -19.35
C SER A 40 26.51 44.58 -20.18
N PRO A 41 26.18 43.38 -19.68
CA PRO A 41 24.89 42.80 -20.03
C PRO A 41 23.83 43.62 -19.30
N GLU A 42 22.83 44.12 -20.01
CA GLU A 42 21.56 44.50 -19.37
C GLU A 42 20.96 43.21 -18.83
N ILE A 43 21.15 42.97 -17.53
CA ILE A 43 20.37 41.98 -16.79
C ILE A 43 19.01 42.65 -16.61
N THR A 44 18.02 42.19 -17.36
CA THR A 44 16.62 42.62 -17.21
C THR A 44 16.17 42.37 -15.77
N ASP A 45 15.41 43.30 -15.18
CA ASP A 45 14.88 43.19 -13.82
C ASP A 45 14.04 41.91 -13.61
N GLU A 46 13.56 41.27 -14.68
CA GLU A 46 12.96 39.93 -14.66
C GLU A 46 13.91 38.80 -14.22
N GLU A 47 15.20 38.85 -14.53
CA GLU A 47 16.15 37.76 -14.19
C GLU A 47 16.61 37.81 -12.72
N ILE A 48 16.59 38.99 -12.09
CA ILE A 48 16.97 39.17 -10.67
C ILE A 48 15.79 38.81 -9.73
N ASN A 49 14.55 39.04 -10.17
CA ASN A 49 13.36 38.64 -9.43
C ASN A 49 13.14 37.11 -9.42
N ALA A 50 13.56 36.40 -10.47
CA ALA A 50 13.48 34.93 -10.51
C ALA A 50 14.46 34.25 -9.53
N ALA A 51 15.62 34.87 -9.26
CA ALA A 51 16.62 34.34 -8.32
C ALA A 51 16.27 34.56 -6.84
N THR A 52 15.30 35.44 -6.55
CA THR A 52 14.83 35.73 -5.18
C THR A 52 13.39 35.30 -4.91
N ALA A 53 12.68 34.75 -5.90
CA ALA A 53 11.36 34.19 -5.73
C ALA A 53 11.39 33.01 -4.75
N ALA A 54 10.51 33.05 -3.74
CA ALA A 54 10.26 31.90 -2.89
C ALA A 54 9.65 30.78 -3.73
N CYS A 55 10.17 29.56 -3.60
CA CYS A 55 9.64 28.41 -4.32
C CYS A 55 9.21 27.33 -3.34
N CYS A 56 8.22 26.54 -3.72
CA CYS A 56 7.71 25.45 -2.90
C CYS A 56 8.80 24.38 -2.72
N ARG A 57 9.14 24.04 -1.47
CA ARG A 57 10.15 23.01 -1.17
C ARG A 57 9.77 21.58 -1.58
N ILE A 58 8.53 21.34 -2.02
CA ILE A 58 8.01 20.01 -2.38
C ILE A 58 8.00 19.82 -3.89
N CYS A 59 7.38 20.72 -4.65
CA CYS A 59 7.35 20.63 -6.12
C CYS A 59 8.46 21.43 -6.82
N LEU A 60 9.18 22.28 -6.08
CA LEU A 60 10.26 23.15 -6.58
C LEU A 60 9.79 24.23 -7.56
N GLU A 61 8.48 24.44 -7.67
CA GLU A 61 7.87 25.50 -8.49
C GLU A 61 7.62 26.76 -7.65
N CYS A 62 7.73 27.93 -8.28
CA CYS A 62 7.55 29.25 -7.65
C CYS A 62 6.26 29.94 -8.13
N GLU A 63 5.67 29.45 -9.23
CA GLU A 63 4.39 29.93 -9.74
C GLU A 63 3.24 29.26 -8.97
N SER A 64 2.34 30.09 -8.44
CA SER A 64 1.11 29.65 -7.79
C SER A 64 -0.07 29.78 -8.74
N GLU A 65 -0.83 28.70 -8.94
CA GLU A 65 -2.18 28.78 -9.49
C GLU A 65 -3.05 29.73 -8.64
N PRO A 66 -4.03 30.43 -9.22
CA PRO A 66 -4.89 31.35 -8.46
C PRO A 66 -5.61 30.61 -7.31
N GLY A 67 -5.18 30.85 -6.08
CA GLY A 67 -5.68 30.22 -4.85
C GLY A 67 -4.74 29.22 -4.16
N ASP A 68 -3.57 28.90 -4.72
CA ASP A 68 -2.57 27.99 -4.12
C ASP A 68 -1.29 28.74 -3.69
N GLU A 69 -1.45 29.61 -2.69
CA GLU A 69 -0.38 30.47 -2.19
C GLU A 69 0.72 29.69 -1.45
N LEU A 70 1.95 30.24 -1.49
CA LEU A 70 3.08 29.75 -0.70
C LEU A 70 2.91 30.13 0.77
N ILE A 71 2.92 29.12 1.64
CA ILE A 71 2.82 29.29 3.09
C ILE A 71 4.12 28.88 3.80
N SER A 72 4.31 29.40 5.00
CA SER A 72 5.39 29.13 5.94
C SER A 72 4.87 28.38 7.18
N PRO A 73 4.68 27.04 7.10
CA PRO A 73 3.88 26.30 8.09
C PRO A 73 4.66 25.93 9.37
N CYS A 74 5.98 26.15 9.41
CA CYS A 74 6.84 25.62 10.47
C CYS A 74 8.14 26.42 10.62
N MET A 75 9.00 25.98 11.55
CA MET A 75 10.28 26.63 11.89
C MET A 75 11.45 26.36 10.91
N CYS A 76 11.17 25.86 9.70
CA CYS A 76 12.23 25.70 8.71
C CYS A 76 12.73 27.08 8.26
N LYS A 77 14.02 27.17 7.88
CA LYS A 77 14.67 28.44 7.47
C LYS A 77 15.15 28.35 6.03
N GLY A 78 15.34 29.51 5.40
CA GLY A 78 15.82 29.62 4.02
C GLY A 78 14.77 29.13 3.04
N THR A 79 15.20 28.57 1.91
CA THR A 79 14.29 28.07 0.84
C THR A 79 13.36 26.95 1.31
N GLN A 80 13.73 26.22 2.37
CA GLN A 80 12.93 25.12 2.93
C GLN A 80 11.75 25.59 3.80
N GLN A 81 11.55 26.91 3.97
CA GLN A 81 10.45 27.43 4.78
C GLN A 81 9.12 27.52 4.02
N PHE A 82 9.16 27.65 2.68
CA PHE A 82 7.98 27.87 1.85
C PHE A 82 7.46 26.59 1.21
N VAL A 83 6.13 26.45 1.14
CA VAL A 83 5.45 25.31 0.50
C VAL A 83 4.07 25.74 0.02
N HIS A 84 3.62 25.24 -1.14
CA HIS A 84 2.22 25.42 -1.56
C HIS A 84 1.28 24.71 -0.58
N ARG A 85 0.12 25.33 -0.32
CA ARG A 85 -0.92 24.73 0.51
C ARG A 85 -1.34 23.36 -0.03
N SER A 86 -1.59 23.26 -1.34
CA SER A 86 -1.98 22.00 -1.99
C SER A 86 -0.93 20.90 -1.84
N CYS A 87 0.36 21.26 -1.98
CA CYS A 87 1.48 20.34 -1.86
C CYS A 87 1.63 19.83 -0.43
N LEU A 88 1.47 20.72 0.56
CA LEU A 88 1.52 20.34 1.97
C LEU A 88 0.35 19.42 2.34
N ASP A 89 -0.87 19.73 1.91
CA ASP A 89 -2.04 18.90 2.18
C ASP A 89 -1.93 17.53 1.49
N HIS A 90 -1.43 17.49 0.25
CA HIS A 90 -1.11 16.22 -0.40
C HIS A 90 -0.10 15.42 0.42
N TRP A 91 1.01 16.04 0.83
CA TRP A 91 2.06 15.40 1.62
C TRP A 91 1.52 14.84 2.95
N ARG A 92 0.71 15.63 3.67
CA ARG A 92 0.04 15.24 4.92
C ARG A 92 -0.93 14.07 4.73
N SER A 93 -1.58 13.99 3.57
CA SER A 93 -2.55 12.93 3.27
C SER A 93 -1.90 11.59 2.90
N VAL A 94 -0.70 11.62 2.32
CA VAL A 94 0.00 10.43 1.79
C VAL A 94 0.99 9.86 2.81
N LYS A 95 1.65 10.69 3.62
CA LYS A 95 2.63 10.21 4.59
C LYS A 95 1.99 9.57 5.83
N GLU A 96 2.68 8.58 6.39
CA GLU A 96 2.31 7.89 7.61
C GLU A 96 2.94 8.53 8.85
N GLY A 97 2.38 8.22 10.03
CA GLY A 97 2.81 8.77 11.31
C GLY A 97 2.45 10.24 11.51
N THR A 98 3.32 10.97 12.24
CA THR A 98 3.08 12.35 12.69
C THR A 98 3.21 13.40 11.58
N ALA A 99 3.39 12.99 10.32
CA ALA A 99 3.52 13.90 9.18
C ALA A 99 2.24 14.74 8.92
N PHE A 100 1.10 14.32 9.48
CA PHE A 100 -0.15 15.05 9.40
C PHE A 100 -0.16 16.33 10.26
N SER A 101 0.39 16.27 11.48
CA SER A 101 0.39 17.37 12.45
C SER A 101 1.76 17.98 12.70
N HIS A 102 2.85 17.36 12.24
CA HIS A 102 4.21 17.84 12.44
C HIS A 102 4.99 17.91 11.14
N CYS A 103 5.87 18.89 11.06
CA CYS A 103 6.83 18.99 9.98
C CYS A 103 7.79 17.80 10.01
N THR A 104 7.93 17.11 8.88
CA THR A 104 8.83 15.95 8.76
C THR A 104 10.31 16.34 8.87
N THR A 105 10.65 17.60 8.54
CA THR A 105 12.01 18.15 8.56
C THR A 105 12.39 18.68 9.96
N CYS A 106 11.70 19.70 10.46
CA CYS A 106 12.06 20.35 11.73
C CYS A 106 11.31 19.82 12.96
N LYS A 107 10.36 18.88 12.78
CA LYS A 107 9.53 18.28 13.85
C LYS A 107 8.63 19.26 14.61
N ALA A 108 8.54 20.53 14.20
CA ALA A 108 7.59 21.50 14.76
C ALA A 108 6.14 21.09 14.45
N ARG A 109 5.21 21.39 15.35
CA ARG A 109 3.77 21.13 15.18
C ARG A 109 3.15 22.18 14.26
N PHE A 110 2.31 21.75 13.33
CA PHE A 110 1.53 22.64 12.48
C PHE A 110 0.41 23.31 13.29
N HIS A 111 0.05 24.53 12.93
CA HIS A 111 -1.15 25.20 13.44
C HIS A 111 -2.32 24.76 12.58
N LEU A 112 -3.24 23.98 13.15
CA LEU A 112 -4.38 23.42 12.44
C LEU A 112 -5.64 24.19 12.81
N ARG A 113 -6.25 24.84 11.82
CA ARG A 113 -7.56 25.48 11.89
C ARG A 113 -8.63 24.49 11.43
N VAL A 114 -9.74 24.43 12.16
CA VAL A 114 -10.88 23.57 11.81
C VAL A 114 -11.83 24.32 10.87
N GLU A 115 -11.99 23.82 9.65
CA GLU A 115 -12.99 24.28 8.68
C GLU A 115 -14.01 23.17 8.43
N CYS A 116 -15.29 23.45 8.65
CA CYS A 116 -16.37 22.47 8.46
C CYS A 116 -16.89 22.57 7.01
N LEU A 117 -16.68 21.54 6.19
CA LEU A 117 -17.03 21.56 4.76
C LEU A 117 -18.40 20.95 4.46
N GLU A 118 -19.25 21.69 3.74
CA GLU A 118 -20.65 21.36 3.44
C GLU A 118 -20.85 20.25 2.35
N ASP A 119 -19.77 19.82 1.68
CA ASP A 119 -19.75 18.88 0.54
C ASP A 119 -19.78 17.37 0.89
N ASP A 120 -20.12 17.01 2.13
CA ASP A 120 -20.01 15.66 2.66
C ASP A 120 -20.82 14.59 1.89
N ILE A 121 -21.97 14.97 1.31
CA ILE A 121 -22.89 14.01 0.69
C ILE A 121 -22.39 13.53 -0.67
N CYS A 122 -21.99 14.44 -1.56
CA CYS A 122 -21.46 14.11 -2.90
C CYS A 122 -20.17 13.26 -2.79
N ARG A 123 -19.33 13.60 -1.81
CA ARG A 123 -18.06 12.93 -1.53
C ARG A 123 -18.26 11.52 -0.97
N ARG A 124 -19.24 11.33 -0.08
CA ARG A 124 -19.67 10.00 0.41
C ARG A 124 -20.20 9.11 -0.72
N MET A 125 -20.90 9.67 -1.70
CA MET A 125 -21.38 8.91 -2.87
C MET A 125 -20.25 8.49 -3.80
N LYS A 126 -19.26 9.36 -4.06
CA LYS A 126 -18.05 9.00 -4.81
C LYS A 126 -17.32 7.83 -4.16
N PHE A 127 -17.19 7.82 -2.83
CA PHE A 127 -16.60 6.70 -2.09
C PHE A 127 -17.35 5.38 -2.31
N ARG A 128 -18.68 5.40 -2.14
CA ARG A 128 -19.51 4.20 -2.37
C ARG A 128 -19.36 3.68 -3.80
N LEU A 129 -19.24 4.56 -4.78
CA LEU A 129 -19.00 4.18 -6.18
C LEU A 129 -17.61 3.57 -6.40
N PHE A 130 -16.55 4.07 -5.76
CA PHE A 130 -15.22 3.45 -5.86
C PHE A 130 -15.18 2.05 -5.27
N VAL A 131 -15.72 1.87 -4.07
CA VAL A 131 -15.80 0.55 -3.43
C VAL A 131 -16.67 -0.40 -4.25
N ALA A 132 -17.83 0.07 -4.71
CA ALA A 132 -18.71 -0.72 -5.56
C ALA A 132 -18.01 -1.13 -6.87
N ARG A 133 -17.31 -0.21 -7.52
CA ARG A 133 -16.55 -0.50 -8.75
C ARG A 133 -15.50 -1.57 -8.51
N ASP A 134 -14.70 -1.47 -7.45
CA ASP A 134 -13.64 -2.45 -7.16
C ASP A 134 -14.25 -3.85 -6.87
N VAL A 135 -15.36 -3.92 -6.13
CA VAL A 135 -16.10 -5.16 -5.88
C VAL A 135 -16.71 -5.75 -7.16
N ILE A 136 -17.32 -4.90 -8.00
CA ILE A 136 -17.91 -5.31 -9.28
C ILE A 136 -16.81 -5.85 -10.21
N LEU A 137 -15.64 -5.21 -10.27
CA LEU A 137 -14.52 -5.68 -11.09
C LEU A 137 -14.06 -7.08 -10.67
N VAL A 138 -13.89 -7.32 -9.36
CA VAL A 138 -13.53 -8.65 -8.84
C VAL A 138 -14.61 -9.68 -9.19
N PHE A 139 -15.88 -9.33 -9.02
CA PHE A 139 -16.99 -10.20 -9.40
C PHE A 139 -16.96 -10.55 -10.90
N LEU A 140 -16.77 -9.56 -11.77
CA LEU A 140 -16.68 -9.76 -13.22
C LEU A 140 -15.51 -10.66 -13.61
N ILE A 141 -14.35 -10.53 -12.95
CA ILE A 141 -13.20 -11.42 -13.16
C ILE A 141 -13.54 -12.87 -12.80
N ILE A 142 -14.17 -13.09 -11.64
CA ILE A 142 -14.61 -14.43 -11.21
C ILE A 142 -15.62 -15.01 -12.20
N GLN A 143 -16.61 -14.21 -12.62
CA GLN A 143 -17.61 -14.66 -13.59
C GLN A 143 -17.01 -14.98 -14.96
N ALA A 144 -16.05 -14.18 -15.42
CA ALA A 144 -15.32 -14.45 -16.65
C ALA A 144 -14.52 -15.76 -16.56
N ALA A 145 -13.89 -16.04 -15.42
CA ALA A 145 -13.17 -17.30 -15.20
C ALA A 145 -14.12 -18.51 -15.20
N ILE A 146 -15.26 -18.43 -14.50
CA ILE A 146 -16.29 -19.47 -14.49
C ILE A 146 -16.83 -19.71 -15.90
N ALA A 147 -17.15 -18.64 -16.63
CA ALA A 147 -17.64 -18.72 -18.00
C ALA A 147 -16.60 -19.29 -18.96
N ALA A 148 -15.31 -18.98 -18.77
CA ALA A 148 -14.22 -19.56 -19.56
C ALA A 148 -14.11 -21.07 -19.29
N ILE A 149 -14.15 -21.51 -18.03
CA ILE A 149 -14.10 -22.95 -17.68
C ILE A 149 -15.32 -23.69 -18.27
N GLY A 150 -16.53 -23.15 -18.08
CA GLY A 150 -17.75 -23.71 -18.66
C GLY A 150 -17.74 -23.71 -20.20
N GLY A 151 -17.22 -22.65 -20.81
CA GLY A 151 -17.04 -22.54 -22.26
C GLY A 151 -16.04 -23.56 -22.80
N MET A 152 -14.92 -23.78 -22.11
CA MET A 152 -13.99 -24.86 -22.45
C MET A 152 -14.66 -26.23 -22.35
N ALA A 153 -15.45 -26.49 -21.29
CA ALA A 153 -16.21 -27.73 -21.16
C ALA A 153 -17.20 -27.93 -22.31
N TYR A 154 -17.88 -26.87 -22.75
CA TYR A 154 -18.76 -26.89 -23.93
C TYR A 154 -18.00 -27.20 -25.22
N LEU A 155 -16.82 -26.61 -25.42
CA LEU A 155 -15.99 -26.87 -26.59
C LEU A 155 -15.44 -28.30 -26.63
N LEU A 156 -15.11 -28.87 -25.46
CA LEU A 156 -14.66 -30.25 -25.33
C LEU A 156 -15.81 -31.26 -25.51
N ASP A 157 -17.04 -30.89 -25.16
CA ASP A 157 -18.25 -31.70 -25.35
C ASP A 157 -18.97 -31.35 -26.67
N LYS A 158 -18.21 -31.30 -27.78
CA LYS A 158 -18.72 -30.92 -29.11
C LYS A 158 -19.90 -31.78 -29.58
N ASP A 159 -19.91 -33.07 -29.19
CA ASP A 159 -20.95 -34.03 -29.56
C ASP A 159 -22.11 -34.07 -28.55
N GLY A 160 -22.02 -33.32 -27.44
CA GLY A 160 -23.00 -33.35 -26.35
C GLY A 160 -23.11 -34.72 -25.66
N ASN A 161 -22.16 -35.63 -25.92
CA ASN A 161 -22.16 -37.00 -25.40
C ASN A 161 -22.05 -36.99 -23.87
N PHE A 162 -21.30 -36.06 -23.30
CA PHE A 162 -21.26 -35.89 -21.86
C PHE A 162 -22.60 -35.37 -21.34
N ARG A 163 -23.12 -34.25 -21.86
CA ARG A 163 -24.40 -33.68 -21.44
C ARG A 163 -25.57 -34.66 -21.54
N ASN A 164 -25.69 -35.41 -22.63
CA ASN A 164 -26.81 -36.33 -22.87
C ASN A 164 -26.76 -37.57 -21.95
N LYS A 165 -25.60 -37.92 -21.38
CA LYS A 165 -25.53 -38.95 -20.33
C LYS A 165 -26.12 -38.49 -18.99
N PHE A 166 -26.27 -37.18 -18.79
CA PHE A 166 -26.85 -36.59 -17.58
C PHE A 166 -28.25 -36.02 -17.80
N SER A 167 -28.82 -36.06 -19.02
CA SER A 167 -30.15 -35.47 -19.28
C SER A 167 -31.26 -36.16 -18.49
N ASP A 168 -31.20 -37.48 -18.36
CA ASP A 168 -32.27 -38.28 -17.75
C ASP A 168 -32.57 -37.90 -16.28
N ASP A 169 -31.54 -37.45 -15.53
CA ASP A 169 -31.67 -37.02 -14.13
C ASP A 169 -31.91 -35.50 -13.97
N TRP A 170 -31.52 -34.68 -14.97
CA TRP A 170 -31.45 -33.22 -14.86
C TRP A 170 -32.53 -32.46 -15.66
N ASP A 171 -33.38 -33.20 -16.39
CA ASP A 171 -34.42 -32.69 -17.30
C ASP A 171 -35.43 -31.73 -16.66
N ARG A 172 -35.49 -31.60 -15.33
CA ARG A 172 -36.39 -30.65 -14.65
C ARG A 172 -35.77 -29.29 -14.31
N PHE A 173 -34.45 -29.17 -14.22
CA PHE A 173 -33.76 -27.93 -13.80
C PHE A 173 -33.04 -27.19 -14.94
N LEU A 174 -32.72 -27.85 -16.06
CA LEU A 174 -31.85 -27.29 -17.11
C LEU A 174 -32.47 -27.29 -18.53
N SER A 175 -33.72 -27.74 -18.71
CA SER A 175 -34.20 -28.23 -20.01
C SER A 175 -34.45 -27.19 -21.11
N LYS A 176 -34.26 -25.88 -20.85
CA LYS A 176 -34.50 -24.86 -21.88
C LYS A 176 -33.28 -24.47 -22.70
N HIS A 177 -32.05 -24.54 -22.14
CA HIS A 177 -30.85 -24.10 -22.84
C HIS A 177 -29.58 -24.88 -22.43
N PRO A 178 -28.65 -25.16 -23.36
CA PRO A 178 -27.38 -25.83 -23.03
C PRO A 178 -26.43 -24.98 -22.17
N VAL A 179 -26.54 -23.65 -22.25
CA VAL A 179 -25.62 -22.71 -21.59
C VAL A 179 -25.63 -22.84 -20.05
N PRO A 180 -26.79 -22.86 -19.36
CA PRO A 180 -26.85 -23.10 -17.90
C PRO A 180 -26.15 -24.37 -17.42
N PHE A 181 -26.25 -25.48 -18.17
CA PHE A 181 -25.62 -26.75 -17.78
C PHE A 181 -24.09 -26.59 -17.69
N TYR A 182 -23.44 -26.09 -18.74
CA TYR A 182 -21.99 -25.91 -18.75
C TYR A 182 -21.52 -24.80 -17.81
N TYR A 183 -22.35 -23.78 -17.56
CA TYR A 183 -22.06 -22.79 -16.52
C TYR A 183 -22.05 -23.42 -15.12
N CYS A 184 -23.03 -24.27 -14.78
CA CYS A 184 -23.04 -25.02 -13.51
C CYS A 184 -21.80 -25.91 -13.37
N VAL A 185 -21.41 -26.61 -14.44
CA VAL A 185 -20.15 -27.39 -14.47
C VAL A 185 -18.94 -26.48 -14.21
N GLY A 186 -18.89 -25.31 -14.85
CA GLY A 186 -17.85 -24.31 -14.63
C GLY A 186 -17.75 -23.83 -13.19
N VAL A 187 -18.90 -23.61 -12.52
CA VAL A 187 -18.95 -23.21 -11.10
C VAL A 187 -18.37 -24.31 -10.20
N VAL A 188 -18.77 -25.57 -10.39
CA VAL A 188 -18.27 -26.70 -9.60
C VAL A 188 -16.76 -26.85 -9.77
N VAL A 189 -16.28 -26.85 -11.02
CA VAL A 189 -14.84 -26.96 -11.30
C VAL A 189 -14.06 -25.80 -10.72
N PHE A 190 -14.58 -24.57 -10.81
CA PHE A 190 -13.94 -23.39 -10.21
C PHE A 190 -13.73 -23.55 -8.70
N PHE A 191 -14.77 -23.95 -7.95
CA PHE A 191 -14.64 -24.14 -6.50
C PHE A 191 -13.71 -25.32 -6.15
N VAL A 192 -13.74 -26.41 -6.91
CA VAL A 192 -12.79 -27.53 -6.71
C VAL A 192 -11.35 -27.05 -6.88
N LEU A 193 -11.07 -26.26 -7.92
CA LEU A 193 -9.74 -25.68 -8.15
C LEU A 193 -9.33 -24.74 -7.00
N VAL A 194 -10.22 -23.84 -6.58
CA VAL A 194 -9.98 -22.95 -5.43
C VAL A 194 -9.71 -23.74 -4.15
N GLY A 195 -10.46 -24.81 -3.90
CA GLY A 195 -10.26 -25.69 -2.74
C GLY A 195 -8.92 -26.41 -2.78
N PHE A 196 -8.53 -26.91 -3.96
CA PHE A 196 -7.26 -27.59 -4.17
C PHE A 196 -6.06 -26.64 -4.01
N PHE A 197 -6.10 -25.46 -4.63
CA PHE A 197 -5.07 -24.43 -4.46
C PHE A 197 -5.01 -23.92 -3.01
N GLY A 198 -6.16 -23.70 -2.37
CA GLY A 198 -6.24 -23.31 -0.96
C GLY A 198 -5.60 -24.34 -0.04
N LEU A 199 -5.86 -25.63 -0.26
CA LEU A 199 -5.22 -26.72 0.47
C LEU A 199 -3.70 -26.75 0.23
N ILE A 200 -3.23 -26.62 -1.01
CA ILE A 200 -1.78 -26.58 -1.32
C ILE A 200 -1.10 -25.44 -0.58
N VAL A 201 -1.67 -24.23 -0.63
CA VAL A 201 -1.10 -23.05 0.06
C VAL A 201 -1.07 -23.27 1.57
N HIS A 202 -2.15 -23.83 2.13
CA HIS A 202 -2.23 -24.14 3.55
C HIS A 202 -1.14 -25.17 3.95
N LEU A 203 -1.05 -26.29 3.23
CA LEU A 203 -0.04 -27.34 3.48
C LEU A 203 1.40 -26.81 3.31
N SER A 204 1.64 -25.99 2.30
CA SER A 204 2.96 -25.37 2.06
C SER A 204 3.35 -24.44 3.20
N SER A 205 2.39 -23.71 3.77
CA SER A 205 2.62 -22.85 4.94
C SER A 205 2.94 -23.65 6.20
N PHE A 206 2.33 -24.82 6.38
CA PHE A 206 2.62 -25.71 7.52
C PHE A 206 4.00 -26.34 7.40
N ASN A 207 4.37 -26.85 6.21
CA ASN A 207 5.66 -27.49 5.99
C ASN A 207 6.86 -26.57 6.23
N ASN A 208 6.74 -25.26 5.95
CA ASN A 208 7.81 -24.29 6.19
C ASN A 208 8.04 -23.95 7.67
N ASN A 209 7.13 -24.34 8.57
CA ASN A 209 7.22 -24.05 10.00
C ASN A 209 7.78 -25.23 10.83
N ASP A 210 8.03 -26.39 10.21
CA ASP A 210 8.60 -27.58 10.87
C ASP A 210 10.03 -27.90 10.38
N PRO A 211 11.09 -27.43 11.08
CA PRO A 211 12.47 -27.81 10.76
C PRO A 211 12.82 -29.29 11.09
N CYS A 212 11.86 -30.11 11.51
CA CYS A 212 12.10 -31.49 11.95
C CYS A 212 11.96 -32.54 10.82
N LEU A 213 11.41 -32.18 9.65
CA LEU A 213 11.13 -33.16 8.58
C LEU A 213 12.18 -33.23 7.46
N ALA A 214 13.29 -32.49 7.57
CA ALA A 214 14.39 -32.58 6.60
C ALA A 214 15.25 -33.87 6.74
N GLY A 215 15.03 -34.67 7.79
CA GLY A 215 15.79 -35.90 8.08
C GLY A 215 15.19 -37.20 7.56
N CYS A 216 13.95 -37.23 7.06
CA CYS A 216 13.30 -38.46 6.60
C CYS A 216 13.30 -38.57 5.06
N HIS A 217 14.49 -38.51 4.46
CA HIS A 217 14.66 -38.68 3.02
C HIS A 217 14.54 -40.14 2.52
N ASN A 218 14.32 -41.15 3.37
CA ASN A 218 14.33 -42.53 2.84
C ASN A 218 13.56 -43.60 3.65
N GLY A 219 12.31 -43.35 4.02
CA GLY A 219 11.56 -44.43 4.67
C GLY A 219 10.16 -44.09 5.15
N CYS A 220 9.26 -43.69 4.24
CA CYS A 220 7.83 -43.96 4.42
C CYS A 220 7.05 -43.72 3.13
N TYR A 221 7.21 -44.61 2.14
CA TYR A 221 6.17 -44.86 1.11
C TYR A 221 5.00 -45.65 1.73
N GLY A 222 4.54 -45.21 2.91
CA GLY A 222 3.54 -45.88 3.76
C GLY A 222 2.41 -44.93 4.15
N CYS A 223 2.13 -43.92 3.33
CA CYS A 223 0.82 -43.27 3.42
C CYS A 223 -0.16 -44.19 2.70
N GLY A 224 -1.12 -44.70 3.47
CA GLY A 224 -2.04 -45.77 3.11
C GLY A 224 -2.46 -45.69 1.66
N ILE A 225 -2.08 -46.73 0.92
CA ILE A 225 -2.87 -47.20 -0.20
C ILE A 225 -4.24 -47.46 0.41
N VAL A 226 -5.14 -46.47 0.29
CA VAL A 226 -6.58 -46.72 0.44
C VAL A 226 -6.79 -47.92 -0.46
N GLU A 227 -7.15 -49.08 0.12
CA GLU A 227 -7.42 -50.29 -0.65
C GLU A 227 -8.37 -49.88 -1.76
N LEU A 228 -7.83 -49.74 -2.97
CA LEU A 228 -8.57 -49.22 -4.10
C LEU A 228 -9.67 -50.25 -4.32
N PRO A 229 -10.94 -49.89 -4.16
CA PRO A 229 -11.99 -50.87 -4.27
C PRO A 229 -11.91 -51.47 -5.68
N ALA A 230 -11.87 -52.80 -5.76
CA ALA A 230 -11.67 -53.53 -7.00
C ALA A 230 -12.83 -53.33 -8.03
N SER A 231 -13.84 -52.51 -7.73
CA SER A 231 -14.94 -52.18 -8.61
C SER A 231 -14.87 -50.72 -9.10
N ILE A 232 -15.04 -50.56 -10.42
CA ILE A 232 -15.13 -49.25 -11.10
C ILE A 232 -16.21 -48.36 -10.48
N GLU A 233 -17.29 -48.96 -9.98
CA GLU A 233 -18.40 -48.28 -9.30
C GLU A 233 -17.95 -47.58 -8.00
N ALA A 234 -17.11 -48.25 -7.21
CA ALA A 234 -16.62 -47.68 -5.97
C ALA A 234 -15.56 -46.60 -6.21
N CYS A 235 -14.71 -46.76 -7.25
CA CYS A 235 -13.82 -45.69 -7.71
C CYS A 235 -14.60 -44.42 -8.13
N PHE A 236 -15.72 -44.59 -8.84
CA PHE A 236 -16.59 -43.47 -9.20
C PHE A 236 -17.18 -42.79 -7.97
N ALA A 237 -17.68 -43.56 -7.00
CA ALA A 237 -18.21 -43.02 -5.75
C ALA A 237 -17.16 -42.20 -4.97
N PHE A 238 -15.93 -42.70 -4.85
CA PHE A 238 -14.84 -41.97 -4.19
C PHE A 238 -14.45 -40.68 -4.94
N ALA A 239 -14.43 -40.70 -6.28
CA ALA A 239 -14.16 -39.51 -7.08
C ALA A 239 -15.23 -38.42 -6.86
N VAL A 240 -16.51 -38.81 -6.80
CA VAL A 240 -17.61 -37.88 -6.50
C VAL A 240 -17.46 -37.28 -5.09
N ILE A 241 -17.17 -38.11 -4.08
CA ILE A 241 -16.94 -37.64 -2.70
C ILE A 241 -15.77 -36.66 -2.64
N PHE A 242 -14.66 -36.97 -3.32
CA PHE A 242 -13.51 -36.09 -3.40
C PHE A 242 -13.89 -34.72 -4.01
N VAL A 243 -14.59 -34.71 -5.15
CA VAL A 243 -15.08 -33.48 -5.78
C VAL A 243 -15.95 -32.66 -4.82
N ILE A 244 -16.86 -33.31 -4.09
CA ILE A 244 -17.73 -32.64 -3.12
C ILE A 244 -16.90 -32.00 -1.99
N ILE A 245 -15.94 -32.73 -1.42
CA ILE A 245 -15.08 -32.23 -0.34
C ILE A 245 -14.29 -31.00 -0.81
N PHE A 246 -13.65 -31.07 -1.98
CA PHE A 246 -12.87 -29.94 -2.50
C PHE A 246 -13.75 -28.76 -2.90
N ALA A 247 -14.97 -28.99 -3.39
CA ALA A 247 -15.92 -27.92 -3.64
C ALA A 247 -16.32 -27.19 -2.34
N ILE A 248 -16.61 -27.93 -1.27
CA ILE A 248 -16.94 -27.34 0.04
C ILE A 248 -15.75 -26.54 0.59
N LEU A 249 -14.54 -27.11 0.56
CA LEU A 249 -13.32 -26.41 0.96
C LEU A 249 -13.09 -25.16 0.12
N GLY A 250 -13.32 -25.25 -1.19
CA GLY A 250 -13.20 -24.12 -2.11
C GLY A 250 -14.17 -22.98 -1.82
N VAL A 251 -15.42 -23.29 -1.48
CA VAL A 251 -16.39 -22.28 -1.04
C VAL A 251 -15.91 -21.61 0.25
N ALA A 252 -15.46 -22.40 1.24
CA ALA A 252 -14.95 -21.87 2.49
C ALA A 252 -13.73 -20.94 2.28
N TYR A 253 -12.70 -21.41 1.55
CA TYR A 253 -11.52 -20.60 1.22
C TYR A 253 -11.88 -19.38 0.37
N GLY A 254 -12.80 -19.52 -0.58
CA GLY A 254 -13.28 -18.41 -1.41
C GLY A 254 -13.96 -17.32 -0.59
N LEU A 255 -14.83 -17.68 0.37
CA LEU A 255 -15.48 -16.72 1.26
C LEU A 255 -14.47 -16.04 2.20
N LEU A 256 -13.51 -16.78 2.74
CA LEU A 256 -12.44 -16.19 3.56
C LEU A 256 -11.59 -15.22 2.75
N ALA A 257 -11.15 -15.60 1.55
CA ALA A 257 -10.38 -14.72 0.68
C ALA A 257 -11.18 -13.46 0.29
N ALA A 258 -12.48 -13.59 -0.02
CA ALA A 258 -13.35 -12.48 -0.37
C ALA A 258 -13.54 -11.51 0.81
N THR A 259 -13.80 -12.02 2.02
CA THR A 259 -13.95 -11.17 3.22
C THR A 259 -12.66 -10.44 3.56
N LEU A 260 -11.50 -11.10 3.48
CA LEU A 260 -10.19 -10.46 3.67
C LEU A 260 -9.91 -9.40 2.60
N ALA A 261 -10.21 -9.68 1.32
CA ALA A 261 -10.03 -8.71 0.24
C ALA A 261 -10.92 -7.48 0.44
N ILE A 262 -12.20 -7.68 0.78
CA ILE A 262 -13.13 -6.59 1.07
C ILE A 262 -12.63 -5.77 2.26
N GLN A 263 -12.24 -6.41 3.37
CA GLN A 263 -11.70 -5.72 4.53
C GLN A 263 -10.46 -4.90 4.18
N ARG A 264 -9.53 -5.45 3.39
CA ARG A 264 -8.32 -4.73 2.95
C ARG A 264 -8.64 -3.55 2.03
N ILE A 265 -9.55 -3.72 1.07
CA ILE A 265 -10.00 -2.65 0.15
C ILE A 265 -10.67 -1.54 0.95
N LEU A 266 -11.59 -1.90 1.88
CA LEU A 266 -12.26 -0.96 2.76
C LEU A 266 -11.27 -0.22 3.66
N GLN A 267 -10.35 -0.93 4.31
CA GLN A 267 -9.32 -0.33 5.18
C GLN A 267 -8.43 0.64 4.40
N ARG A 268 -7.97 0.24 3.21
CA ARG A 268 -7.10 1.06 2.37
C ARG A 268 -7.80 2.34 1.92
N HIS A 269 -9.02 2.21 1.39
CA HIS A 269 -9.78 3.37 0.95
C HIS A 269 -10.20 4.25 2.13
N TYR A 270 -10.60 3.66 3.26
CA TYR A 270 -10.91 4.41 4.48
C TYR A 270 -9.71 5.22 4.97
N HIS A 271 -8.52 4.63 5.06
CA HIS A 271 -7.32 5.33 5.54
C HIS A 271 -6.89 6.47 4.60
N ILE A 272 -6.88 6.23 3.28
CA ILE A 272 -6.49 7.25 2.30
C ILE A 272 -7.50 8.40 2.25
N LEU A 273 -8.79 8.10 2.31
CA LEU A 273 -9.84 9.12 2.21
C LEU A 273 -9.97 9.90 3.51
N THR A 274 -9.91 9.24 4.66
CA THR A 274 -10.00 9.90 5.96
C THR A 274 -8.86 10.90 6.11
N LYS A 275 -7.62 10.57 5.73
CA LYS A 275 -6.51 11.52 5.79
C LYS A 275 -6.67 12.71 4.84
N ARG A 276 -7.12 12.48 3.61
CA ARG A 276 -7.41 13.57 2.65
C ARG A 276 -8.56 14.46 3.11
N GLU A 277 -9.52 13.89 3.82
CA GLU A 277 -10.63 14.65 4.40
C GLU A 277 -10.14 15.48 5.58
N LEU A 278 -9.35 14.87 6.46
CA LEU A 278 -8.77 15.54 7.61
C LEU A 278 -7.83 16.67 7.19
N THR A 279 -7.13 16.61 6.06
CA THR A 279 -6.32 17.76 5.60
C THR A 279 -7.17 18.96 5.19
N LYS A 280 -8.42 18.71 4.75
CA LYS A 280 -9.38 19.76 4.41
C LYS A 280 -10.13 20.29 5.61
N GLU A 281 -10.44 19.42 6.58
CA GLU A 281 -11.05 19.82 7.85
C GLU A 281 -10.01 20.54 8.74
N TYR A 282 -8.77 20.07 8.78
CA TYR A 282 -7.66 20.63 9.56
C TYR A 282 -6.66 21.33 8.64
N VAL A 283 -6.96 22.57 8.31
CA VAL A 283 -6.20 23.45 7.45
C VAL A 283 -4.96 23.99 8.18
N VAL A 284 -3.77 23.87 7.58
CA VAL A 284 -2.54 24.47 8.17
C VAL A 284 -2.56 25.99 8.01
N GLU A 285 -2.29 26.73 9.07
CA GLU A 285 -2.16 28.20 9.02
C GLU A 285 -0.77 28.63 8.54
N ASP A 286 -0.72 29.78 7.85
CA ASP A 286 0.54 30.44 7.50
C ASP A 286 1.09 31.23 8.70
N LEU A 287 2.40 31.15 8.94
CA LEU A 287 3.08 31.77 10.09
C LEU A 287 4.23 32.69 9.64
N PRO A 288 3.93 33.81 8.97
CA PRO A 288 4.96 34.69 8.40
C PRO A 288 5.84 35.41 9.44
N GLY A 289 5.51 35.34 10.75
CA GLY A 289 6.05 36.20 11.80
C GLY A 289 6.78 35.51 12.97
N GLY A 290 7.16 34.24 12.82
CA GLY A 290 7.84 33.49 13.88
C GLY A 290 6.91 32.55 14.65
N TYR A 291 7.44 31.37 14.97
CA TYR A 291 6.66 30.26 15.50
C TYR A 291 6.41 30.38 17.00
N THR A 292 5.16 30.15 17.41
CA THR A 292 4.80 29.83 18.79
C THR A 292 4.22 28.43 18.85
N PRO A 293 4.31 27.69 19.97
CA PRO A 293 3.69 26.37 20.06
C PRO A 293 2.16 26.48 19.88
N PRO A 294 1.56 25.69 18.96
CA PRO A 294 0.13 25.76 18.69
C PRO A 294 -0.68 25.37 19.92
N LYS A 295 -1.75 26.14 20.20
CA LYS A 295 -2.77 25.80 21.20
C LYS A 295 -3.98 25.24 20.47
N MET A 296 -4.15 23.93 20.54
CA MET A 296 -5.30 23.22 19.97
C MET A 296 -6.34 22.98 21.05
N ASP A 297 -7.61 23.01 20.68
CA ASP A 297 -8.71 22.61 21.56
C ASP A 297 -8.55 21.11 21.94
N PRO A 298 -8.61 20.76 23.25
CA PRO A 298 -8.38 19.38 23.72
C PRO A 298 -9.24 18.31 23.06
N GLU A 299 -10.47 18.63 22.63
CA GLU A 299 -11.34 17.67 21.92
C GLU A 299 -10.74 17.26 20.57
N HIS A 300 -10.32 18.25 19.78
CA HIS A 300 -9.66 18.07 18.49
C HIS A 300 -8.30 17.38 18.64
N GLU A 301 -7.57 17.71 19.71
CA GLU A 301 -6.31 17.04 20.04
C GLU A 301 -6.53 15.55 20.37
N GLN A 302 -7.56 15.21 21.16
CA GLN A 302 -7.91 13.82 21.46
C GLN A 302 -8.35 13.06 20.21
N ARG A 303 -9.13 13.67 19.32
CA ARG A 303 -9.56 13.08 18.05
C ARG A 303 -8.36 12.72 17.16
N LEU A 304 -7.39 13.61 17.02
CA LEU A 304 -6.16 13.33 16.25
C LEU A 304 -5.28 12.25 16.91
N LYS A 305 -5.21 12.19 18.25
CA LYS A 305 -4.53 11.11 18.99
C LYS A 305 -5.19 9.76 18.76
N MET A 306 -6.52 9.69 18.82
CA MET A 306 -7.28 8.46 18.55
C MET A 306 -7.04 7.94 17.12
N LEU A 307 -6.81 8.84 16.17
CA LEU A 307 -6.48 8.52 14.78
C LEU A 307 -4.98 8.23 14.54
N GLN A 308 -4.15 8.26 15.59
CA GLN A 308 -2.69 8.08 15.53
C GLN A 308 -1.98 9.09 14.59
N LEU A 309 -2.48 10.32 14.53
CA LEU A 309 -1.96 11.38 13.66
C LEU A 309 -1.02 12.37 14.38
N MET A 310 -0.73 12.16 15.67
CA MET A 310 0.09 13.03 16.54
C MET A 310 1.15 12.30 17.34
#